data_AF-A0A9E5LUW6-F1
#
_entry.id   AF-A0A9E5LUW6-F1
#
_cell.length_a   1.000
_cell.length_b   1.000
_cell.length_c   1.000
_cell.angle_alpha   90.00
_cell.angle_beta   90.00
_cell.angle_gamma   90.00
#
_symmetry.space_group_name_H-M   'P 1'
#
loop_
_entity.id
_entity.type
_entity.pdbx_description
1 polymer ?
#
loop_
_entity_poly.entity_id
_entity_poly.type
_entity_poly.pdbx_seq_one_letter_code
_entity_poly.pdbx_strand_id
1 'polypeptide(L)'
;MFQLLEKHKNPTLKLNLIVQSLYEQVKANPVIAHYFISVSLDALMQDVQRFSHFVMAHTDSFYREPLNAQKSSMPEIQVSSFVFEEVHKTLIQILKSHEIQDDDLPRLSYEILEIVEESRAQFSDTIMMVLKTEDVNTEGLLQVFKRFKFDAKIAGKNEVLIEAGLDIPVVVKIRSKDKSIVLIGKAVSIENSSLSDVAEIARMSAERYPIHPIRAVEDDDDWPFLLMEMPLPYQHGVPLRMLFRLLKSFATAFHRSVKCDTRRILALNNPNR
;
A
#
# COMPACT_ATOMS: atom_id res chain seq x y z
N MET A 1 2.02 10.99 -2.90
CA MET A 1 1.29 11.64 -4.01
C MET A 1 1.40 10.75 -5.26
N PHE A 2 0.42 10.81 -6.16
CA PHE A 2 0.37 10.02 -7.40
C PHE A 2 1.53 10.39 -8.33
N GLN A 3 2.53 9.51 -8.44
CA GLN A 3 3.76 9.77 -9.24
C GLN A 3 3.46 10.16 -10.69
N LEU A 4 2.43 9.55 -11.29
CA LEU A 4 2.03 9.81 -12.68
C LEU A 4 1.49 11.24 -12.90
N LEU A 5 0.99 11.89 -11.86
CA LEU A 5 0.46 13.26 -11.97
C LEU A 5 1.55 14.32 -11.79
N GLU A 6 2.69 14.00 -11.19
CA GLU A 6 3.81 14.92 -10.95
C GLU A 6 4.38 15.54 -12.23
N LYS A 7 4.16 14.90 -13.39
CA LYS A 7 4.55 15.44 -14.71
C LYS A 7 3.69 16.63 -15.17
N HIS A 8 2.57 16.91 -14.51
CA HIS A 8 1.68 18.03 -14.84
C HIS A 8 1.99 19.26 -13.98
N LYS A 9 1.76 20.46 -14.52
CA LYS A 9 2.09 21.75 -13.86
C LYS A 9 1.47 21.93 -12.47
N ASN A 10 0.31 21.34 -12.22
CA ASN A 10 -0.35 21.40 -10.91
C ASN A 10 -1.02 20.03 -10.63
N PRO A 11 -0.27 19.06 -10.08
CA PRO A 11 -0.75 17.68 -9.89
C PRO A 11 -1.97 17.63 -8.95
N THR A 12 -1.93 18.40 -7.86
CA THR A 12 -3.02 18.43 -6.86
C THR A 12 -4.31 19.00 -7.45
N LEU A 13 -4.24 20.12 -8.16
CA LEU A 13 -5.43 20.68 -8.81
C LEU A 13 -6.00 19.72 -9.86
N LYS A 14 -5.13 19.08 -10.65
CA LYS A 14 -5.56 18.13 -11.66
C LYS A 14 -6.25 16.91 -11.05
N LEU A 15 -5.71 16.36 -9.97
CA LEU A 15 -6.32 15.28 -9.21
C LEU A 15 -7.70 15.68 -8.66
N ASN A 16 -7.80 16.87 -8.07
CA ASN A 16 -9.05 17.39 -7.54
C ASN A 16 -10.14 17.51 -8.60
N LEU A 17 -9.80 18.04 -9.79
CA LEU A 17 -10.73 18.16 -10.91
C LEU A 17 -11.20 16.78 -11.43
N ILE A 18 -10.29 15.80 -11.49
CA ILE A 18 -10.61 14.41 -11.88
C ILE A 18 -11.58 13.79 -10.87
N VAL A 19 -11.28 13.88 -9.57
CA VAL A 19 -12.12 13.29 -8.51
C VAL A 19 -13.48 13.99 -8.43
N GLN A 20 -13.52 15.31 -8.56
CA GLN A 20 -14.76 16.07 -8.63
C GLN A 20 -15.62 15.65 -9.82
N SER A 21 -15.02 15.58 -11.03
CA SER A 21 -15.72 15.13 -12.23
C SER A 21 -16.26 13.71 -12.07
N LEU A 22 -15.50 12.81 -11.42
CA LEU A 22 -15.95 11.44 -11.16
C LEU A 22 -17.18 11.44 -10.25
N TYR A 23 -17.11 12.17 -9.14
CA TYR A 23 -18.21 12.26 -8.19
C TYR A 23 -19.48 12.80 -8.85
N GLU A 24 -19.36 13.91 -9.58
CA GLU A 24 -20.48 14.57 -10.25
C GLU A 24 -21.12 13.67 -11.32
N GLN A 25 -20.31 13.05 -12.20
CA GLN A 25 -20.82 12.19 -13.26
C GLN A 25 -21.46 10.89 -12.74
N VAL A 26 -20.87 10.28 -11.70
CA VAL A 26 -21.45 9.10 -11.06
C VAL A 26 -22.78 9.46 -10.38
N LYS A 27 -22.85 10.58 -9.65
CA LYS A 27 -24.09 11.04 -8.99
C LYS A 27 -25.19 11.44 -9.98
N ALA A 28 -24.82 11.96 -11.15
CA ALA A 28 -25.76 12.29 -12.21
C ALA A 28 -26.34 11.06 -12.93
N ASN A 29 -25.68 9.90 -12.86
CA ASN A 29 -26.14 8.66 -13.49
C ASN A 29 -26.98 7.81 -12.51
N PRO A 30 -28.31 7.69 -12.69
CA PRO A 30 -29.18 6.97 -11.74
C PRO A 30 -28.81 5.50 -11.53
N VAL A 31 -28.15 4.87 -12.51
CA VAL A 31 -27.75 3.45 -12.47
C VAL A 31 -26.64 3.21 -11.44
N ILE A 32 -25.72 4.17 -11.29
CA ILE A 32 -24.53 4.04 -10.44
C ILE A 32 -24.42 5.10 -9.35
N ALA A 33 -25.37 6.05 -9.24
CA ALA A 33 -25.36 7.13 -8.25
C ALA A 33 -25.24 6.64 -6.80
N HIS A 34 -25.77 5.44 -6.51
CA HIS A 34 -25.69 4.83 -5.20
C HIS A 34 -24.25 4.45 -4.78
N TYR A 35 -23.30 4.40 -5.71
CA TYR A 35 -21.88 4.21 -5.41
C TYR A 35 -21.36 5.28 -4.44
N PHE A 36 -21.84 6.53 -4.57
CA PHE A 36 -21.51 7.64 -3.67
C PHE A 36 -22.71 8.06 -2.81
N ILE A 37 -23.52 7.10 -2.33
CA ILE A 37 -24.68 7.41 -1.51
C ILE A 37 -24.31 7.97 -0.13
N SER A 38 -23.26 7.42 0.49
CA SER A 38 -22.88 7.73 1.88
C SER A 38 -21.64 8.60 2.03
N VAL A 39 -20.93 8.91 0.94
CA VAL A 39 -19.70 9.71 0.96
C VAL A 39 -19.93 11.09 0.35
N SER A 40 -19.43 12.13 0.99
CA SER A 40 -19.46 13.49 0.44
C SER A 40 -18.24 13.74 -0.47
N LEU A 41 -18.39 14.68 -1.41
CA LEU A 41 -17.28 15.09 -2.27
C LEU A 41 -16.06 15.57 -1.47
N ASP A 42 -16.28 16.39 -0.44
CA ASP A 42 -15.20 16.92 0.39
C ASP A 42 -14.41 15.82 1.11
N ALA A 43 -15.11 14.80 1.65
CA ALA A 43 -14.47 13.67 2.29
C ALA A 43 -13.64 12.87 1.26
N LEU A 44 -14.22 12.59 0.10
CA LEU A 44 -13.55 11.85 -0.97
C LEU A 44 -12.28 12.56 -1.46
N MET A 45 -12.36 13.87 -1.69
CA MET A 45 -11.22 14.68 -2.14
C MET A 45 -10.10 14.70 -1.09
N GLN A 46 -10.45 14.79 0.20
CA GLN A 46 -9.48 14.73 1.28
C GLN A 46 -8.80 13.35 1.35
N ASP A 47 -9.57 12.27 1.27
CA ASP A 47 -9.06 10.91 1.38
C ASP A 47 -8.10 10.54 0.24
N VAL A 48 -8.44 10.91 -1.00
CA VAL A 48 -7.59 10.68 -2.18
C VAL A 48 -6.20 11.33 -2.02
N GLN A 49 -6.14 12.53 -1.42
CA GLN A 49 -4.86 13.18 -1.14
C GLN A 49 -4.11 12.49 0.02
N ARG A 50 -4.82 12.26 1.14
CA ARG A 50 -4.25 11.76 2.40
C ARG A 50 -3.73 10.33 2.29
N PHE A 51 -4.50 9.47 1.63
CA PHE A 51 -4.25 8.02 1.58
C PHE A 51 -3.45 7.56 0.37
N SER A 52 -3.07 8.46 -0.55
CA SER A 52 -2.26 8.11 -1.73
C SER A 52 -0.94 7.39 -1.42
N HIS A 53 -0.36 7.61 -0.23
CA HIS A 53 0.86 6.93 0.22
C HIS A 53 0.66 5.46 0.60
N PHE A 54 -0.59 5.02 0.78
CA PHE A 54 -0.93 3.64 1.13
C PHE A 54 -1.25 2.79 -0.11
N VAL A 55 -1.25 3.38 -1.30
CA VAL A 55 -1.39 2.66 -2.56
C VAL A 55 -0.04 2.08 -2.95
N MET A 56 0.01 0.76 -3.17
CA MET A 56 1.26 0.11 -3.56
C MET A 56 1.48 0.18 -5.06
N ALA A 57 2.74 0.41 -5.46
CA ALA A 57 3.14 0.22 -6.85
C ALA A 57 3.13 -1.27 -7.22
N HIS A 58 2.66 -1.58 -8.42
CA HIS A 58 2.61 -2.93 -8.96
C HIS A 58 3.29 -2.98 -10.33
N THR A 59 3.49 -4.19 -10.88
CA THR A 59 3.94 -4.36 -12.27
C THR A 59 2.85 -3.92 -13.25
N ASP A 60 3.24 -3.52 -14.46
CA ASP A 60 2.27 -3.14 -15.50
C ASP A 60 1.27 -4.25 -15.84
N SER A 61 1.69 -5.52 -15.71
CA SER A 61 0.81 -6.68 -15.91
C SER A 61 -0.33 -6.74 -14.90
N PHE A 62 -0.11 -6.29 -13.67
CA PHE A 62 -1.10 -6.31 -12.60
C PHE A 62 -2.26 -5.35 -12.89
N TYR A 63 -1.95 -4.16 -13.41
CA TYR A 63 -2.97 -3.16 -13.75
C TYR A 63 -3.87 -3.58 -14.93
N ARG A 64 -3.55 -4.70 -15.60
CA ARG A 64 -4.35 -5.30 -16.67
C ARG A 64 -5.20 -6.49 -16.21
N GLU A 65 -5.10 -6.89 -14.92
CA GLU A 65 -5.94 -7.93 -14.34
C GLU A 65 -7.43 -7.51 -14.30
N PRO A 66 -8.38 -8.47 -14.21
CA PRO A 66 -9.80 -8.16 -14.16
C PRO A 66 -10.16 -7.20 -13.02
N LEU A 67 -10.98 -6.18 -13.33
CA LEU A 67 -11.38 -5.12 -12.38
C LEU A 67 -12.00 -5.66 -11.09
N ASN A 68 -12.67 -6.81 -11.13
CA ASN A 68 -13.26 -7.43 -9.95
C ASN A 68 -12.22 -7.82 -8.89
N ALA A 69 -10.97 -8.07 -9.27
CA ALA A 69 -9.86 -8.31 -8.34
C ALA A 69 -9.41 -7.03 -7.60
N GLN A 70 -9.84 -5.86 -8.08
CA GLN A 70 -9.42 -4.56 -7.56
C GLN A 70 -10.36 -4.01 -6.46
N LYS A 71 -11.52 -4.65 -6.25
CA LYS A 71 -12.43 -4.29 -5.15
C LYS A 71 -11.76 -4.56 -3.81
N SER A 72 -11.51 -3.50 -3.04
CA SER A 72 -10.79 -3.59 -1.77
C SER A 72 -11.73 -3.90 -0.60
N SER A 73 -12.99 -3.45 -0.67
CA SER A 73 -13.99 -3.53 0.40
C SER A 73 -14.46 -4.98 0.69
N MET A 74 -15.06 -5.22 1.88
CA MET A 74 -15.55 -6.55 2.25
C MET A 74 -16.75 -6.98 1.38
N PRO A 75 -16.95 -8.28 1.08
CA PRO A 75 -18.01 -8.75 0.18
C PRO A 75 -19.41 -8.20 0.51
N GLU A 76 -19.72 -8.01 1.79
CA GLU A 76 -21.02 -7.54 2.28
C GLU A 76 -21.29 -6.05 1.97
N ILE A 77 -20.24 -5.26 1.76
CA ILE A 77 -20.31 -3.81 1.46
C ILE A 77 -19.84 -3.48 0.03
N GLN A 78 -19.44 -4.49 -0.74
CA GLN A 78 -19.06 -4.33 -2.14
C GLN A 78 -20.30 -3.98 -2.97
N VAL A 79 -20.13 -3.01 -3.87
CA VAL A 79 -21.10 -2.82 -4.95
C VAL A 79 -21.03 -3.99 -5.93
N SER A 80 -22.09 -4.17 -6.73
CA SER A 80 -22.09 -5.20 -7.77
C SER A 80 -20.95 -4.98 -8.78
N SER A 81 -20.50 -6.05 -9.45
CA SER A 81 -19.46 -5.96 -10.49
C SER A 81 -19.85 -4.99 -11.61
N PHE A 82 -21.11 -5.02 -12.02
CA PHE A 82 -21.66 -4.08 -12.99
C PHE A 82 -21.47 -2.62 -12.57
N VAL A 83 -21.85 -2.25 -11.34
CA VAL A 83 -21.71 -0.86 -10.86
C VAL A 83 -20.24 -0.44 -10.82
N PHE A 84 -19.36 -1.31 -10.32
CA PHE A 84 -17.93 -1.03 -10.25
C PHE A 84 -17.31 -0.82 -11.64
N GLU A 85 -17.66 -1.67 -12.61
CA GLU A 85 -17.20 -1.55 -13.99
C GLU A 85 -17.68 -0.27 -14.67
N GLU A 86 -18.94 0.13 -14.44
CA GLU A 86 -19.49 1.38 -14.99
C GLU A 86 -18.84 2.63 -14.36
N VAL A 87 -18.52 2.60 -13.06
CA VAL A 87 -17.74 3.66 -12.40
C VAL A 87 -16.32 3.73 -12.96
N HIS A 88 -15.66 2.58 -13.18
CA HIS A 88 -14.33 2.56 -13.79
C HIS A 88 -14.35 3.10 -15.22
N LYS A 89 -15.34 2.73 -16.05
CA LYS A 89 -15.52 3.29 -17.39
C LYS A 89 -15.69 4.81 -17.36
N THR A 90 -16.50 5.31 -16.43
CA THR A 90 -16.68 6.75 -16.19
C THR A 90 -15.35 7.42 -15.86
N LEU A 91 -14.56 6.83 -14.94
CA LEU A 91 -13.24 7.35 -14.59
C LEU A 91 -12.29 7.36 -15.80
N ILE A 92 -12.24 6.31 -16.59
CA ILE A 92 -11.39 6.25 -17.79
C ILE A 92 -11.74 7.36 -18.78
N GLN A 93 -13.03 7.63 -19.01
CA GLN A 93 -13.47 8.73 -19.87
C GLN A 93 -13.03 10.09 -19.33
N ILE A 94 -13.14 10.31 -18.02
CA ILE A 94 -12.69 11.54 -17.34
C ILE A 94 -11.17 11.70 -17.45
N LEU A 95 -10.40 10.64 -17.23
CA LEU A 95 -8.94 10.69 -17.36
C LEU A 95 -8.53 11.09 -18.78
N LYS A 96 -9.19 10.53 -19.80
CA LYS A 96 -8.98 10.90 -21.20
C LYS A 96 -9.35 12.36 -21.49
N SER A 97 -10.47 12.86 -20.94
CA SER A 97 -10.86 14.26 -21.09
C SER A 97 -9.88 15.24 -20.42
N HIS A 98 -9.12 14.75 -19.45
CA HIS A 98 -8.04 15.49 -18.79
C HIS A 98 -6.66 15.23 -19.42
N GLU A 99 -6.61 14.72 -20.65
CA GLU A 99 -5.38 14.51 -21.44
C GLU A 99 -4.36 13.58 -20.76
N ILE A 100 -4.83 12.63 -19.94
CA ILE A 100 -3.99 11.55 -19.43
C ILE A 100 -3.70 10.58 -20.59
N GLN A 101 -2.44 10.19 -20.76
CA GLN A 101 -2.02 9.32 -21.86
C GLN A 101 -2.56 7.90 -21.64
N ASP A 102 -2.86 7.19 -22.73
CA ASP A 102 -3.47 5.86 -22.68
C ASP A 102 -2.61 4.86 -21.88
N ASP A 103 -1.28 4.97 -21.95
CA ASP A 103 -0.34 4.12 -21.20
C ASP A 103 -0.41 4.32 -19.68
N ASP A 104 -0.84 5.50 -19.21
CA ASP A 104 -0.96 5.80 -17.78
C ASP A 104 -2.33 5.40 -17.21
N LEU A 105 -3.34 5.22 -18.06
CA LEU A 105 -4.73 5.01 -17.63
C LEU A 105 -4.91 3.79 -16.71
N PRO A 106 -4.33 2.61 -17.00
CA PRO A 106 -4.54 1.44 -16.14
C PRO A 106 -4.05 1.68 -14.71
N ARG A 107 -2.85 2.28 -14.58
CA ARG A 107 -2.25 2.56 -13.28
C ARG A 107 -2.99 3.68 -12.56
N LEU A 108 -3.19 4.83 -13.19
CA LEU A 108 -3.82 5.97 -12.52
C LEU A 108 -5.28 5.68 -12.13
N SER A 109 -6.03 4.95 -12.98
CA SER A 109 -7.39 4.55 -12.63
C SER A 109 -7.44 3.57 -11.46
N TYR A 110 -6.52 2.60 -11.41
CA TYR A 110 -6.38 1.69 -10.26
C TYR A 110 -6.08 2.46 -8.97
N GLU A 111 -5.05 3.31 -8.99
CA GLU A 111 -4.61 4.03 -7.79
C GLU A 111 -5.73 4.94 -7.25
N ILE A 112 -6.47 5.62 -8.13
CA ILE A 112 -7.61 6.46 -7.73
C ILE A 112 -8.76 5.59 -7.18
N LEU A 113 -9.14 4.51 -7.89
CA LEU A 113 -10.24 3.66 -7.46
C LEU A 113 -9.96 2.94 -6.14
N GLU A 114 -8.72 2.56 -5.86
CA GLU A 114 -8.36 1.91 -4.59
C GLU A 114 -8.70 2.82 -3.39
N ILE A 115 -8.40 4.12 -3.49
CA ILE A 115 -8.70 5.09 -2.43
C ILE A 115 -10.19 5.47 -2.42
N VAL A 116 -10.80 5.61 -3.60
CA VAL A 116 -12.22 5.92 -3.72
C VAL A 116 -13.08 4.81 -3.10
N GLU A 117 -12.74 3.54 -3.35
CA GLU A 117 -13.40 2.38 -2.72
C GLU A 117 -13.18 2.38 -1.21
N GLU A 118 -11.96 2.68 -0.75
CA GLU A 118 -11.68 2.77 0.69
C GLU A 118 -12.54 3.85 1.36
N SER A 119 -12.58 5.06 0.78
CA SER A 119 -13.37 6.19 1.28
C SER A 119 -14.86 5.84 1.32
N ARG A 120 -15.42 5.26 0.25
CA ARG A 120 -16.82 4.80 0.21
C ARG A 120 -17.11 3.76 1.28
N ALA A 121 -16.25 2.76 1.40
CA ALA A 121 -16.46 1.61 2.28
C ALA A 121 -16.48 2.01 3.76
N GLN A 122 -15.67 3.01 4.15
CA GLN A 122 -15.60 3.50 5.53
C GLN A 122 -16.95 3.94 6.10
N PHE A 123 -17.86 4.45 5.27
CA PHE A 123 -19.20 4.86 5.72
C PHE A 123 -20.17 3.69 5.93
N SER A 124 -19.84 2.52 5.40
CA SER A 124 -20.63 1.29 5.54
C SER A 124 -20.01 0.32 6.57
N ASP A 125 -18.80 0.63 7.03
CA ASP A 125 -18.09 -0.20 8.00
C ASP A 125 -18.72 -0.09 9.40
N THR A 126 -18.91 -1.24 10.05
CA THR A 126 -19.39 -1.31 11.44
C THR A 126 -18.27 -1.12 12.47
N ILE A 127 -17.02 -1.14 12.01
CA ILE A 127 -15.81 -0.99 12.80
C ILE A 127 -15.00 0.16 12.20
N MET A 128 -14.40 1.00 13.04
CA MET A 128 -13.52 2.07 12.57
C MET A 128 -12.33 1.50 11.78
N MET A 129 -12.30 1.79 10.48
CA MET A 129 -11.29 1.34 9.52
C MET A 129 -10.15 2.35 9.30
N VAL A 130 -10.15 3.45 10.05
CA VAL A 130 -9.03 4.39 10.12
C VAL A 130 -8.48 4.38 11.55
N LEU A 131 -7.20 4.02 11.72
CA LEU A 131 -6.52 4.19 13.00
C LEU A 131 -6.18 5.68 13.14
N LYS A 132 -6.69 6.31 14.20
CA LYS A 132 -6.47 7.74 14.43
C LYS A 132 -5.02 8.00 14.82
N THR A 133 -4.55 9.21 14.54
CA THR A 133 -3.16 9.63 14.77
C THR A 133 -2.71 9.44 16.23
N GLU A 134 -3.59 9.73 17.18
CA GLU A 134 -3.37 9.54 18.62
C GLU A 134 -3.25 8.08 19.06
N ASP A 135 -3.85 7.17 18.29
CA ASP A 135 -3.85 5.73 18.53
C ASP A 135 -2.68 5.02 17.82
N VAL A 136 -1.83 5.76 17.09
CA VAL A 136 -0.63 5.22 16.46
C VAL A 136 0.50 5.08 17.49
N ASN A 137 0.44 3.98 18.21
CA ASN A 137 1.46 3.50 19.14
C ASN A 137 1.60 1.96 19.01
N THR A 138 2.57 1.37 19.70
CA THR A 138 2.87 -0.07 19.64
C THR A 138 1.66 -0.93 20.01
N GLU A 139 0.95 -0.56 21.06
CA GLU A 139 -0.23 -1.26 21.56
C GLU A 139 -1.40 -1.15 20.58
N GLY A 140 -1.65 0.06 20.04
CA GLY A 140 -2.70 0.31 19.05
C GLY A 140 -2.47 -0.49 17.76
N LEU A 141 -1.25 -0.50 17.24
CA LEU A 141 -0.90 -1.33 16.08
C LEU A 141 -1.03 -2.82 16.38
N LEU A 142 -0.54 -3.28 17.53
CA LEU A 142 -0.68 -4.69 17.94
C LEU A 142 -2.14 -5.14 18.01
N GLN A 143 -3.00 -4.35 18.65
CA GLN A 143 -4.43 -4.64 18.76
C GLN A 143 -5.09 -4.72 17.39
N VAL A 144 -4.77 -3.77 16.51
CA VAL A 144 -5.24 -3.76 15.13
C VAL A 144 -4.78 -5.03 14.40
N PHE A 145 -3.49 -5.37 14.41
CA PHE A 145 -2.99 -6.55 13.72
C PHE A 145 -3.64 -7.85 14.23
N LYS A 146 -3.76 -8.02 15.54
CA LYS A 146 -4.45 -9.17 16.14
C LYS A 146 -5.93 -9.24 15.76
N ARG A 147 -6.64 -8.10 15.76
CA ARG A 147 -8.05 -8.01 15.33
C ARG A 147 -8.23 -8.52 13.89
N PHE A 148 -7.26 -8.28 13.02
CA PHE A 148 -7.26 -8.74 11.62
C PHE A 148 -6.50 -10.07 11.41
N LYS A 149 -6.34 -10.86 12.48
CA LYS A 149 -5.79 -12.22 12.45
C LYS A 149 -4.34 -12.33 11.97
N PHE A 150 -3.56 -11.26 12.09
CA PHE A 150 -2.11 -11.35 12.01
C PHE A 150 -1.57 -11.86 13.34
N ASP A 151 -0.59 -12.76 13.29
CA ASP A 151 0.19 -13.11 14.47
C ASP A 151 1.27 -12.04 14.65
N ALA A 152 1.12 -11.23 15.70
CA ALA A 152 1.96 -10.08 15.94
C ALA A 152 2.33 -9.95 17.41
N LYS A 153 3.53 -9.44 17.67
CA LYS A 153 4.04 -9.13 19.01
C LYS A 153 4.84 -7.83 19.02
N ILE A 154 4.93 -7.21 20.19
CA ILE A 154 5.84 -6.08 20.39
C ILE A 154 7.26 -6.62 20.37
N ALA A 155 8.10 -6.07 19.49
CA ALA A 155 9.50 -6.49 19.32
C ALA A 155 10.50 -5.48 19.90
N GLY A 156 10.04 -4.24 20.16
CA GLY A 156 10.86 -3.19 20.74
C GLY A 156 10.02 -1.98 21.12
N LYS A 157 10.66 -0.94 21.67
CA LYS A 157 9.97 0.25 22.21
C LYS A 157 8.99 0.92 21.23
N ASN A 158 9.31 0.89 19.93
CA ASN A 158 8.49 1.49 18.87
C ASN A 158 8.23 0.50 17.73
N GLU A 159 8.30 -0.81 17.99
CA GLU A 159 8.32 -1.83 16.94
C GLU A 159 7.35 -2.95 17.24
N VAL A 160 6.52 -3.28 16.24
CA VAL A 160 5.64 -4.45 16.24
C VAL A 160 6.10 -5.39 15.13
N LEU A 161 6.41 -6.63 15.49
CA LEU A 161 6.74 -7.69 14.54
C LEU A 161 5.47 -8.45 14.18
N ILE A 162 5.20 -8.60 12.89
CA ILE A 162 4.21 -9.53 12.35
C ILE A 162 4.96 -10.81 11.99
N GLU A 163 4.74 -11.88 12.75
CA GLU A 163 5.41 -13.18 12.60
C GLU A 163 4.72 -14.08 11.58
N ALA A 164 3.38 -14.05 11.54
CA ALA A 164 2.58 -14.85 10.62
C ALA A 164 1.32 -14.11 10.12
N GLY A 165 0.77 -14.61 9.01
CA GLY A 165 -0.32 -13.96 8.26
C GLY A 165 0.17 -13.16 7.03
N LEU A 166 1.48 -13.16 6.78
CA LEU A 166 2.17 -12.61 5.62
C LEU A 166 3.11 -13.67 5.02
N ASP A 167 3.60 -13.45 3.80
CA ASP A 167 4.55 -14.35 3.12
C ASP A 167 5.91 -14.45 3.84
N ILE A 168 6.26 -13.43 4.63
CA ILE A 168 7.53 -13.26 5.33
C ILE A 168 7.29 -12.35 6.56
N PRO A 169 8.07 -12.49 7.65
CA PRO A 169 7.96 -11.58 8.78
C PRO A 169 8.24 -10.13 8.38
N VAL A 170 7.46 -9.19 8.92
CA VAL A 170 7.60 -7.75 8.68
C VAL A 170 7.62 -7.02 10.01
N VAL A 171 8.62 -6.16 10.21
CA VAL A 171 8.66 -5.24 11.35
C VAL A 171 7.97 -3.94 10.96
N VAL A 172 7.08 -3.46 11.82
CA VAL A 172 6.38 -2.21 11.69
C VAL A 172 6.92 -1.26 12.76
N LYS A 173 7.75 -0.30 12.34
CA LYS A 173 8.43 0.65 13.23
C LYS A 173 7.73 2.00 13.24
N ILE A 174 7.43 2.53 14.41
CA ILE A 174 6.86 3.86 14.58
C ILE A 174 7.99 4.88 14.74
N ARG A 175 8.02 5.90 13.87
CA ARG A 175 8.88 7.08 13.97
C ARG A 175 8.02 8.29 14.34
N SER A 176 7.76 8.46 15.64
CA SER A 176 6.82 9.46 16.14
C SER A 176 7.22 10.91 15.82
N LYS A 177 8.53 11.21 15.77
CA LYS A 177 9.04 12.54 15.40
C LYS A 177 8.62 12.94 13.98
N ASP A 178 8.66 11.98 13.06
CA ASP A 178 8.37 12.19 11.64
C ASP A 178 6.90 11.91 11.30
N LYS A 179 6.08 11.51 12.31
CA LYS A 179 4.72 10.99 12.14
C LYS A 179 4.64 9.96 11.00
N SER A 180 5.57 9.00 11.00
CA SER A 180 5.59 7.90 10.03
C SER A 180 5.65 6.52 10.68
N ILE A 181 5.01 5.56 10.02
CA ILE A 181 5.19 4.13 10.25
C ILE A 181 6.10 3.62 9.14
N VAL A 182 7.09 2.80 9.46
CA VAL A 182 8.02 2.22 8.49
C VAL A 182 7.82 0.72 8.47
N LEU A 183 7.48 0.20 7.30
CA LEU A 183 7.48 -1.25 7.04
C LEU A 183 8.92 -1.67 6.75
N ILE A 184 9.40 -2.71 7.42
CA ILE A 184 10.77 -3.17 7.35
C ILE A 184 10.80 -4.67 7.08
N GLY A 185 11.41 -5.05 5.97
CA GLY A 185 11.82 -6.42 5.67
C GLY A 185 13.34 -6.53 5.86
N LYS A 186 13.79 -7.43 6.73
CA LYS A 186 15.22 -7.69 7.02
C LYS A 186 15.50 -9.18 6.88
N ALA A 187 16.53 -9.52 6.10
CA ALA A 187 17.07 -10.88 5.99
C ALA A 187 18.58 -10.84 6.21
N VAL A 188 19.04 -11.42 7.32
CA VAL A 188 20.42 -11.36 7.79
C VAL A 188 21.23 -12.46 7.13
N SER A 189 22.45 -12.17 6.69
CA SER A 189 23.30 -13.21 6.13
C SER A 189 23.82 -14.18 7.20
N ILE A 190 24.14 -15.40 6.78
CA ILE A 190 24.80 -16.39 7.62
C ILE A 190 26.29 -16.05 7.80
N GLU A 191 26.88 -16.59 8.86
CA GLU A 191 28.29 -16.39 9.22
C GLU A 191 29.24 -16.56 8.02
N ASN A 192 30.18 -15.61 7.88
CA ASN A 192 31.19 -15.50 6.80
C ASN A 192 30.69 -15.00 5.44
N SER A 193 29.45 -14.53 5.32
CA SER A 193 28.98 -13.85 4.10
C SER A 193 29.50 -12.41 4.06
N SER A 194 29.95 -11.96 2.89
CA SER A 194 30.42 -10.58 2.71
C SER A 194 29.27 -9.64 2.33
N LEU A 195 29.45 -8.33 2.55
CA LEU A 195 28.54 -7.32 2.02
C LEU A 195 28.39 -7.43 0.49
N SER A 196 29.45 -7.83 -0.21
CA SER A 196 29.44 -8.00 -1.66
C SER A 196 28.48 -9.10 -2.10
N ASP A 197 28.39 -10.21 -1.35
CA ASP A 197 27.47 -11.31 -1.65
C ASP A 197 26.01 -10.86 -1.51
N VAL A 198 25.70 -10.11 -0.46
CA VAL A 198 24.35 -9.56 -0.25
C VAL A 198 24.02 -8.48 -1.28
N ALA A 199 25.00 -7.67 -1.67
CA ALA A 199 24.84 -6.65 -2.71
C ALA A 199 24.54 -7.26 -4.08
N GLU A 200 25.10 -8.41 -4.40
CA GLU A 200 24.78 -9.15 -5.63
C GLU A 200 23.30 -9.58 -5.64
N ILE A 201 22.78 -10.08 -4.53
CA ILE A 201 21.36 -10.44 -4.38
C ILE A 201 20.46 -9.21 -4.55
N ALA A 202 20.83 -8.08 -3.93
CA ALA A 202 20.10 -6.82 -4.07
C ALA A 202 20.06 -6.35 -5.54
N ARG A 203 21.19 -6.44 -6.26
CA ARG A 203 21.27 -6.10 -7.69
C ARG A 203 20.40 -7.02 -8.55
N MET A 204 20.48 -8.33 -8.35
CA MET A 204 19.65 -9.31 -9.06
C MET A 204 18.15 -9.05 -8.82
N SER A 205 17.78 -8.73 -7.58
CA SER A 205 16.41 -8.37 -7.25
C SER A 205 15.99 -7.08 -7.95
N ALA A 206 16.84 -6.05 -7.98
CA ALA A 206 16.53 -4.78 -8.65
C ALA A 206 16.32 -4.96 -10.16
N GLU A 207 17.12 -5.84 -10.80
CA GLU A 207 16.97 -6.17 -12.22
C GLU A 207 15.68 -6.95 -12.52
N ARG A 208 15.30 -7.88 -11.63
CA ARG A 208 14.14 -8.75 -11.85
C ARG A 208 12.81 -8.13 -11.38
N TYR A 209 12.87 -7.30 -10.34
CA TYR A 209 11.72 -6.73 -9.63
C TYR A 209 11.97 -5.24 -9.30
N PRO A 210 12.01 -4.33 -10.29
CA PRO A 210 12.45 -2.95 -10.13
C PRO A 210 11.46 -2.02 -9.39
N ILE A 211 10.49 -2.56 -8.66
CA ILE A 211 9.39 -1.77 -8.07
C ILE A 211 9.81 -1.16 -6.74
N HIS A 212 10.62 -1.86 -5.94
CA HIS A 212 10.96 -1.42 -4.58
C HIS A 212 12.46 -1.34 -4.37
N PRO A 213 12.93 -0.28 -3.68
CA PRO A 213 14.33 -0.16 -3.34
C PRO A 213 14.69 -1.23 -2.31
N ILE A 214 15.66 -2.07 -2.68
CA ILE A 214 16.27 -3.04 -1.79
C ILE A 214 17.76 -2.79 -1.77
N ARG A 215 18.37 -2.90 -0.59
CA ARG A 215 19.79 -2.62 -0.39
C ARG A 215 20.44 -3.66 0.49
N ALA A 216 21.73 -3.89 0.23
CA ALA A 216 22.60 -4.56 1.18
C ALA A 216 23.09 -3.54 2.21
N VAL A 217 23.14 -3.94 3.47
CA VAL A 217 23.52 -3.10 4.59
C VAL A 217 24.51 -3.86 5.45
N GLU A 218 25.56 -3.18 5.90
CA GLU A 218 26.47 -3.63 6.93
C GLU A 218 26.14 -2.86 8.21
N ASP A 219 26.22 -3.55 9.34
CA ASP A 219 25.94 -3.00 10.66
C ASP A 219 27.04 -3.54 11.59
N ASP A 220 27.51 -2.70 12.52
CA ASP A 220 28.68 -3.03 13.34
C ASP A 220 28.39 -4.22 14.28
N ASP A 221 27.11 -4.43 14.60
CA ASP A 221 26.65 -5.45 15.55
C ASP A 221 26.06 -6.71 14.87
N ASP A 222 25.95 -6.73 13.53
CA ASP A 222 25.23 -7.78 12.78
C ASP A 222 25.98 -8.19 11.49
N TRP A 223 25.76 -9.43 11.04
CA TRP A 223 26.21 -9.83 9.70
C TRP A 223 25.51 -9.00 8.62
N PRO A 224 26.15 -8.77 7.45
CA PRO A 224 25.53 -8.01 6.36
C PRO A 224 24.13 -8.54 6.04
N PHE A 225 23.19 -7.65 5.73
CA PHE A 225 21.80 -8.04 5.56
C PHE A 225 21.12 -7.33 4.41
N LEU A 226 20.11 -7.99 3.87
CA LEU A 226 19.23 -7.45 2.85
C LEU A 226 18.09 -6.70 3.53
N LEU A 227 17.87 -5.45 3.11
CA LEU A 227 16.92 -4.54 3.71
C LEU A 227 16.00 -3.90 2.67
N MET A 228 14.70 -3.92 2.96
CA MET A 228 13.68 -3.13 2.28
C MET A 228 12.92 -2.32 3.34
N GLU A 229 12.83 -1.01 3.13
CA GLU A 229 12.11 -0.09 4.02
C GLU A 229 11.07 0.70 3.23
N MET A 230 9.90 0.90 3.82
CA MET A 230 8.86 1.74 3.22
C MET A 230 8.21 2.64 4.27
N PRO A 231 8.55 3.94 4.29
CA PRO A 231 7.95 4.89 5.21
C PRO A 231 6.55 5.32 4.73
N LEU A 232 5.62 5.44 5.68
CA LEU A 232 4.22 5.79 5.47
C LEU A 232 3.83 6.89 6.45
N PRO A 233 3.44 8.08 5.98
CA PRO A 233 2.96 9.12 6.88
C PRO A 233 1.63 8.70 7.50
N TYR A 234 1.45 8.97 8.80
CA TYR A 234 0.19 8.74 9.51
C TYR A 234 -0.42 10.03 10.06
N GLN A 235 0.04 11.20 9.61
CA GLN A 235 -0.43 12.51 10.09
C GLN A 235 -1.96 12.72 9.97
N HIS A 236 -2.62 11.98 9.09
CA HIS A 236 -4.05 12.01 8.84
C HIS A 236 -4.76 10.69 9.22
N GLY A 237 -4.15 9.91 10.12
CA GLY A 237 -4.56 8.55 10.42
C GLY A 237 -4.05 7.53 9.40
N VAL A 238 -4.37 6.26 9.64
CA VAL A 238 -3.94 5.12 8.83
C VAL A 238 -5.18 4.37 8.32
N PRO A 239 -5.43 4.31 7.00
CA PRO A 239 -6.50 3.51 6.42
C PRO A 239 -6.15 2.02 6.54
N LEU A 240 -6.78 1.32 7.47
CA LEU A 240 -6.39 -0.01 7.90
C LEU A 240 -6.47 -1.04 6.77
N ARG A 241 -7.52 -0.99 5.94
CA ARG A 241 -7.70 -1.94 4.84
C ARG A 241 -6.59 -1.79 3.80
N MET A 242 -6.24 -0.54 3.45
CA MET A 242 -5.13 -0.24 2.56
C MET A 242 -3.80 -0.65 3.20
N LEU A 243 -3.56 -0.36 4.49
CA LEU A 243 -2.37 -0.80 5.21
C LEU A 243 -2.19 -2.32 5.15
N PHE A 244 -3.24 -3.12 5.31
CA PHE A 244 -3.13 -4.58 5.24
C PHE A 244 -2.83 -5.10 3.84
N ARG A 245 -3.45 -4.50 2.80
CA ARG A 245 -3.13 -4.83 1.41
C ARG A 245 -1.67 -4.49 1.10
N LEU A 246 -1.23 -3.31 1.54
CA LEU A 246 0.14 -2.83 1.43
C LEU A 246 1.13 -3.74 2.14
N LEU A 247 0.84 -4.18 3.37
CA LEU A 247 1.65 -5.13 4.12
C LEU A 247 1.82 -6.45 3.38
N LYS A 248 0.73 -7.02 2.84
CA LYS A 248 0.76 -8.26 2.06
C LYS A 248 1.64 -8.10 0.82
N SER A 249 1.39 -7.06 0.04
CA SER A 249 2.15 -6.80 -1.18
C SER A 249 3.63 -6.50 -0.86
N PHE A 250 3.92 -5.75 0.21
CA PHE A 250 5.28 -5.49 0.70
C PHE A 250 6.00 -6.80 1.07
N ALA A 251 5.34 -7.65 1.84
CA ALA A 251 5.84 -8.97 2.23
C ALA A 251 6.12 -9.85 1.00
N THR A 252 5.19 -9.92 0.04
CA THR A 252 5.38 -10.67 -1.21
C THR A 252 6.56 -10.12 -2.02
N ALA A 253 6.70 -8.79 -2.13
CA ALA A 253 7.79 -8.16 -2.85
C ALA A 253 9.14 -8.50 -2.21
N PHE A 254 9.26 -8.32 -0.89
CA PHE A 254 10.50 -8.64 -0.17
C PHE A 254 10.83 -10.14 -0.25
N HIS A 255 9.83 -11.02 -0.13
CA HIS A 255 10.03 -12.46 -0.27
C HIS A 255 10.57 -12.84 -1.67
N ARG A 256 10.09 -12.19 -2.74
CA ARG A 256 10.64 -12.39 -4.10
C ARG A 256 12.11 -11.98 -4.19
N SER A 257 12.48 -10.90 -3.52
CA SER A 257 13.87 -10.46 -3.43
C SER A 257 14.74 -11.46 -2.68
N VAL A 258 14.28 -11.97 -1.54
CA VAL A 258 14.99 -13.03 -0.80
C VAL A 258 15.16 -14.28 -1.65
N LYS A 259 14.18 -14.64 -2.50
CA LYS A 259 14.30 -15.77 -3.44
C LYS A 259 15.36 -15.58 -4.54
N CYS A 260 15.93 -14.38 -4.71
CA CYS A 260 17.09 -14.19 -5.59
C CYS A 260 18.38 -14.76 -4.98
N ASP A 261 18.37 -15.07 -3.69
CA ASP A 261 19.44 -15.78 -3.01
C ASP A 261 19.47 -17.27 -3.40
N THR A 262 20.17 -17.56 -4.48
CA THR A 262 20.38 -18.94 -4.95
C THR A 262 21.34 -19.74 -4.09
N ARG A 263 22.23 -19.06 -3.36
CA ARG A 263 23.26 -19.67 -2.49
C ARG A 263 22.75 -19.94 -1.08
N ARG A 264 21.57 -19.43 -0.72
CA ARG A 264 20.91 -19.56 0.59
C ARG A 264 21.76 -19.01 1.72
N ILE A 265 22.39 -17.85 1.48
CA ILE A 265 23.17 -17.12 2.48
C ILE A 265 22.31 -16.23 3.37
N LEU A 266 21.03 -16.00 3.06
CA LEU A 266 20.12 -15.18 3.84
C LEU A 266 19.23 -16.01 4.76
N ALA A 267 19.12 -15.58 6.01
CA ALA A 267 18.18 -16.05 6.99
C ALA A 267 17.15 -14.94 7.29
N LEU A 268 15.87 -15.30 7.26
CA LEU A 268 14.81 -14.40 7.73
C LEU A 268 14.94 -14.29 9.24
N ASN A 269 14.84 -13.05 9.76
CA ASN A 269 14.92 -12.81 11.20
C ASN A 269 13.98 -13.78 11.93
N ASN A 270 14.58 -14.76 12.58
CA ASN A 270 13.92 -15.70 13.45
C ASN A 270 14.14 -15.14 14.85
N PRO A 271 13.12 -14.67 15.56
CA PRO A 271 13.27 -14.02 16.87
C PRO A 271 13.76 -14.96 17.99
N ASN A 272 14.30 -16.12 17.64
CA ASN A 272 14.86 -17.15 18.53
C ASN A 272 16.37 -17.36 18.28
N ARG A 273 17.09 -16.35 17.79
CA ARG A 273 18.54 -16.22 17.99
C ARG A 273 18.81 -14.97 18.81
#